data_AF-A0A7W1UBN2-F1
#
_entry.id   AF-A0A7W1UBN2-F1
#
_cell.length_a   1.000
_cell.length_b   1.000
_cell.length_c   1.000
_cell.angle_alpha   90.00
_cell.angle_beta   90.00
_cell.angle_gamma   90.00
#
_symmetry.space_group_name_H-M   'P 1'
#
loop_
_entity.id
_entity.type
_entity.pdbx_description
1 polymer ?
#
loop_
_entity_poly.entity_id
_entity_poly.type
_entity_poly.pdbx_seq_one_letter_code
_entity_poly.pdbx_strand_id
1 'polypeptide(L)'
;DDLLGGDGDAGGVVRTGPFRAGEWTVINASGLPAGPLMRAFGQSGLPALSTQADIDQIMAVIPYDVSPWNTSSNPSFRNQLEGWIGPDLHNRGHVWVGGSMLPMTSPNDPVFYMNHCMVDKIWHDWQVRFPNQGYLPASGGPFGQNLNDPMDSTPSGQVGSRPIDVLDSVALGIQYDDAIVQPPPLPPPVIVVGAAPTPADIGAPGETDIFQFEVSAFGPHTMFTTGPSDTFMTLFGPNDPTAEVASNDDGGENFNAQINRNLSAGTYQLRVRLFSPNTTGNYAIGVRSDGGPVPTIPELVVDGGSIDASISAANESDLYRFQITAQDTYTIQTTGTTDTFLSLHGPNSQTPEMASNDDGGISSNAQLRLELGPGEYFARVRHFSPLGIGSYSIRVTRG
;
A
#
# COMPACT_ATOMS: atom_id res chain seq x y z
N ASP A 1 23.43 14.98 -39.72
CA ASP A 1 22.34 14.32 -40.49
C ASP A 1 22.55 12.82 -40.66
N ASP A 2 23.12 12.15 -39.68
CA ASP A 2 23.43 10.71 -39.71
C ASP A 2 22.45 9.86 -38.87
N LEU A 3 21.53 10.50 -38.13
CA LEU A 3 20.54 9.82 -37.30
C LEU A 3 19.10 10.03 -37.79
N LEU A 4 18.39 11.05 -37.30
CA LEU A 4 16.96 11.26 -37.58
C LEU A 4 16.65 12.25 -38.72
N GLY A 5 17.65 13.01 -39.18
CA GLY A 5 17.43 14.20 -40.03
C GLY A 5 16.95 15.41 -39.22
N GLY A 6 16.77 16.53 -39.90
CA GLY A 6 16.38 17.82 -39.31
C GLY A 6 14.88 18.11 -39.34
N ASP A 7 14.57 19.39 -39.15
CA ASP A 7 13.23 19.96 -39.34
C ASP A 7 12.80 19.93 -40.82
N GLY A 8 11.51 20.17 -41.07
CA GLY A 8 10.97 20.33 -42.40
C GLY A 8 11.44 21.61 -43.10
N ASP A 9 11.38 21.62 -44.44
CA ASP A 9 11.47 22.86 -45.21
C ASP A 9 10.25 23.78 -44.96
N ALA A 10 10.11 24.89 -45.69
CA ALA A 10 8.97 25.80 -45.50
C ALA A 10 7.60 25.15 -45.73
N GLY A 11 7.54 24.01 -46.43
CA GLY A 11 6.34 23.19 -46.59
C GLY A 11 6.22 22.06 -45.56
N GLY A 12 7.18 21.93 -44.64
CA GLY A 12 7.28 20.89 -43.63
C GLY A 12 7.96 19.61 -44.11
N VAL A 13 8.47 19.53 -45.34
CA VAL A 13 9.04 18.29 -45.88
C VAL A 13 10.43 18.05 -45.32
N VAL A 14 10.69 16.87 -44.75
CA VAL A 14 12.03 16.51 -44.27
C VAL A 14 12.96 16.25 -45.47
N ARG A 15 14.03 17.05 -45.58
CA ARG A 15 14.99 16.99 -46.72
C ARG A 15 16.36 16.41 -46.35
N THR A 16 16.63 16.22 -45.07
CA THR A 16 17.93 15.77 -44.58
C THR A 16 17.84 14.46 -43.80
N GLY A 17 18.97 13.76 -43.69
CA GLY A 17 19.08 12.49 -42.96
C GLY A 17 18.55 11.27 -43.71
N PRO A 18 18.57 10.09 -43.04
CA PRO A 18 18.17 8.82 -43.63
C PRO A 18 16.69 8.76 -44.03
N PHE A 19 15.84 9.54 -43.36
CA PHE A 19 14.37 9.52 -43.54
C PHE A 19 13.83 10.67 -44.40
N ARG A 20 14.71 11.31 -45.17
CA ARG A 20 14.34 12.40 -46.09
C ARG A 20 13.39 11.91 -47.19
N ALA A 21 12.67 12.86 -47.78
CA ALA A 21 11.82 12.64 -48.94
C ALA A 21 12.55 11.87 -50.07
N GLY A 22 11.93 10.79 -50.54
CA GLY A 22 12.47 9.90 -51.59
C GLY A 22 13.18 8.65 -51.07
N GLU A 23 13.58 8.63 -49.80
CA GLU A 23 14.27 7.48 -49.17
C GLU A 23 13.36 6.75 -48.16
N TRP A 24 12.36 7.45 -47.63
CA TRP A 24 11.42 6.93 -46.64
C TRP A 24 9.97 7.14 -47.12
N THR A 25 9.18 6.07 -47.08
CA THR A 25 7.77 6.09 -47.50
C THR A 25 6.88 6.15 -46.27
N VAL A 26 6.07 7.21 -46.18
CA VAL A 26 5.03 7.34 -45.15
C VAL A 26 3.72 6.73 -45.66
N ILE A 27 2.95 6.11 -44.77
CA ILE A 27 1.64 5.53 -45.04
C ILE A 27 0.52 6.21 -44.24
N ASN A 28 -0.70 6.21 -44.80
CA ASN A 28 -1.90 6.63 -44.09
C ASN A 28 -2.48 5.47 -43.25
N ALA A 29 -3.58 5.73 -42.53
CA ALA A 29 -4.25 4.74 -41.68
C ALA A 29 -4.79 3.51 -42.44
N SER A 30 -4.91 3.58 -43.77
CA SER A 30 -5.29 2.44 -44.63
C SER A 30 -4.08 1.68 -45.19
N GLY A 31 -2.86 2.05 -44.81
CA GLY A 31 -1.62 1.43 -45.29
C GLY A 31 -1.17 1.87 -46.69
N LEU A 32 -1.76 2.93 -47.25
CA LEU A 32 -1.40 3.44 -48.57
C LEU A 32 -0.36 4.56 -48.48
N PRO A 33 0.55 4.69 -49.46
CA PRO A 33 1.53 5.79 -49.48
C PRO A 33 0.87 7.16 -49.34
N ALA A 34 1.41 7.99 -48.44
CA ALA A 34 0.82 9.26 -48.00
C ALA A 34 1.77 10.46 -48.14
N GLY A 35 2.78 10.34 -49.01
CA GLY A 35 3.77 11.39 -49.27
C GLY A 35 5.05 11.22 -48.45
N PRO A 36 5.88 12.27 -48.36
CA PRO A 36 7.13 12.24 -47.61
C PRO A 36 6.90 12.41 -46.11
N LEU A 37 7.94 12.17 -45.32
CA LEU A 37 7.98 12.53 -43.91
C LEU A 37 7.88 14.05 -43.72
N MET A 38 7.04 14.47 -42.78
CA MET A 38 6.77 15.89 -42.50
C MET A 38 7.12 16.24 -41.05
N ARG A 39 7.79 17.38 -40.82
CA ARG A 39 8.10 17.93 -39.49
C ARG A 39 7.95 19.45 -39.50
N ALA A 40 7.65 20.02 -38.34
CA ALA A 40 7.52 21.46 -38.15
C ALA A 40 7.82 21.83 -36.68
N PHE A 41 9.10 21.87 -36.32
CA PHE A 41 9.53 22.02 -34.94
C PHE A 41 9.01 23.30 -34.28
N GLY A 42 8.45 23.15 -33.09
CA GLY A 42 7.97 24.25 -32.27
C GLY A 42 6.80 25.04 -32.87
N GLN A 43 6.17 24.52 -33.93
CA GLN A 43 4.98 25.11 -34.52
C GLN A 43 3.73 24.66 -33.74
N SER A 44 2.54 25.14 -34.13
CA SER A 44 1.26 24.78 -33.47
C SER A 44 1.10 25.27 -32.03
N GLY A 45 1.78 26.36 -31.65
CA GLY A 45 1.58 27.03 -30.36
C GLY A 45 2.39 26.46 -29.19
N LEU A 46 3.23 25.44 -29.43
CA LEU A 46 4.15 24.88 -28.43
C LEU A 46 5.61 25.04 -28.89
N PRO A 47 6.25 26.19 -28.62
CA PRO A 47 7.60 26.48 -29.12
C PRO A 47 8.71 25.70 -28.41
N ALA A 48 8.44 25.16 -27.22
CA ALA A 48 9.42 24.48 -26.38
C ALA A 48 8.99 23.05 -26.05
N LEU A 49 9.98 22.17 -25.88
CA LEU A 49 9.80 20.83 -25.31
C LEU A 49 9.61 20.90 -23.80
N SER A 50 9.13 19.81 -23.20
CA SER A 50 9.06 19.67 -21.75
C SER A 50 10.43 19.72 -21.11
N THR A 51 10.47 20.24 -19.89
CA THR A 51 11.68 20.43 -19.08
C THR A 51 11.85 19.32 -18.05
N GLN A 52 13.02 19.24 -17.43
CA GLN A 52 13.22 18.34 -16.29
C GLN A 52 12.27 18.67 -15.13
N ALA A 53 11.96 19.95 -14.90
CA ALA A 53 11.02 20.35 -13.85
C ALA A 53 9.60 19.82 -14.09
N ASP A 54 9.18 19.73 -15.35
CA ASP A 54 7.90 19.12 -15.72
C ASP A 54 7.87 17.62 -15.41
N ILE A 55 8.99 16.92 -15.62
CA ILE A 55 9.15 15.51 -15.25
C ILE A 55 9.13 15.38 -13.71
N ASP A 56 9.91 16.19 -13.01
CA ASP A 56 10.01 16.16 -11.55
C ASP A 56 8.64 16.39 -10.88
N GLN A 57 7.80 17.25 -11.47
CA GLN A 57 6.43 17.48 -11.02
C GLN A 57 5.59 16.20 -11.04
N ILE A 58 5.61 15.45 -12.16
CA ILE A 58 4.78 14.25 -12.28
C ILE A 58 5.36 13.06 -11.51
N MET A 59 6.67 13.07 -11.25
CA MET A 59 7.36 12.01 -10.53
C MET A 59 6.97 11.93 -9.04
N ALA A 60 6.23 12.90 -8.52
CA ALA A 60 5.63 12.86 -7.19
C ALA A 60 4.17 12.37 -7.19
N VAL A 61 3.56 12.16 -8.36
CA VAL A 61 2.12 11.86 -8.48
C VAL A 61 1.87 10.39 -8.20
N ILE A 62 0.95 10.15 -7.26
CA ILE A 62 0.30 8.87 -7.00
C ILE A 62 -1.21 9.08 -6.97
N PRO A 63 -2.05 8.09 -7.33
CA PRO A 63 -1.70 6.73 -7.76
C PRO A 63 -1.26 6.65 -9.25
N TYR A 64 -0.96 5.44 -9.74
CA TYR A 64 -0.69 5.18 -11.17
C TYR A 64 -1.78 5.78 -12.06
N ASP A 65 -3.04 5.47 -11.76
CA ASP A 65 -4.21 6.07 -12.39
C ASP A 65 -5.42 6.02 -11.44
N VAL A 66 -6.47 6.76 -11.77
CA VAL A 66 -7.74 6.80 -11.02
C VAL A 66 -8.94 6.74 -11.96
N SER A 67 -10.07 6.24 -11.46
CA SER A 67 -11.37 6.34 -12.12
C SER A 67 -11.64 7.78 -12.54
N PRO A 68 -12.15 8.06 -13.75
CA PRO A 68 -12.78 7.13 -14.68
C PRO A 68 -11.86 6.48 -15.73
N TRP A 69 -10.54 6.41 -15.48
CA TRP A 69 -9.54 5.74 -16.37
C TRP A 69 -9.48 6.35 -17.77
N ASN A 70 -9.54 7.68 -17.84
CA ASN A 70 -9.55 8.40 -19.11
C ASN A 70 -8.84 9.76 -18.98
N THR A 71 -9.02 10.64 -19.97
CA THR A 71 -8.36 11.94 -20.04
C THR A 71 -8.75 12.92 -18.92
N SER A 72 -9.83 12.64 -18.16
CA SER A 72 -10.22 13.45 -17.00
C SER A 72 -9.75 12.88 -15.65
N SER A 73 -9.00 11.78 -15.62
CA SER A 73 -8.48 11.17 -14.39
C SER A 73 -7.50 12.09 -13.67
N ASN A 74 -7.79 12.42 -12.39
CA ASN A 74 -6.95 13.27 -11.54
C ASN A 74 -7.22 12.98 -10.04
N PRO A 75 -6.21 12.71 -9.20
CA PRO A 75 -4.79 12.56 -9.51
C PRO A 75 -4.49 11.26 -10.28
N SER A 76 -3.59 11.33 -11.27
CA SER A 76 -3.18 10.20 -12.12
C SER A 76 -1.81 10.43 -12.72
N PHE A 77 -0.84 9.58 -12.40
CA PHE A 77 0.49 9.60 -13.03
C PHE A 77 0.37 9.34 -14.54
N ARG A 78 -0.37 8.30 -14.93
CA ARG A 78 -0.62 7.93 -16.33
C ARG A 78 -1.15 9.11 -17.13
N ASN A 79 -2.16 9.82 -16.63
CA ASN A 79 -2.79 10.93 -17.36
C ASN A 79 -1.91 12.18 -17.46
N GLN A 80 -1.08 12.44 -16.44
CA GLN A 80 -0.13 13.56 -16.44
C GLN A 80 1.09 13.29 -17.33
N LEU A 81 1.60 12.05 -17.33
CA LEU A 81 2.64 11.62 -18.25
C LEU A 81 2.15 11.62 -19.70
N GLU A 82 0.94 11.12 -19.95
CA GLU A 82 0.30 11.13 -21.26
C GLU A 82 0.09 12.58 -21.77
N GLY A 83 -0.20 13.50 -20.86
CA GLY A 83 -0.24 14.94 -21.15
C GLY A 83 -1.62 15.48 -21.47
N TRP A 84 -2.67 14.95 -20.83
CA TRP A 84 -4.02 15.55 -20.88
C TRP A 84 -4.29 16.50 -19.71
N ILE A 85 -3.51 16.36 -18.64
CA ILE A 85 -3.51 17.21 -17.45
C ILE A 85 -2.05 17.52 -17.10
N GLY A 86 -1.77 18.72 -16.60
CA GLY A 86 -0.43 19.10 -16.17
C GLY A 86 0.46 19.56 -17.35
N PRO A 87 1.75 19.19 -17.39
CA PRO A 87 2.73 19.81 -18.28
C PRO A 87 2.79 19.23 -19.71
N ASP A 88 1.76 18.52 -20.17
CA ASP A 88 1.58 17.93 -21.51
C ASP A 88 2.62 16.91 -22.00
N LEU A 89 3.72 16.64 -21.27
CA LEU A 89 4.81 15.68 -21.53
C LEU A 89 4.75 14.92 -22.87
N HIS A 90 4.15 13.72 -22.90
CA HIS A 90 4.06 12.90 -24.12
C HIS A 90 3.38 13.65 -25.28
N ASN A 91 2.19 14.24 -25.04
CA ASN A 91 1.45 15.02 -26.03
C ASN A 91 2.27 16.20 -26.55
N ARG A 92 3.06 16.87 -25.69
CA ARG A 92 3.95 17.96 -26.07
C ARG A 92 5.03 17.50 -27.02
N GLY A 93 5.62 16.31 -26.81
CA GLY A 93 6.60 15.73 -27.75
C GLY A 93 6.02 15.55 -29.15
N HIS A 94 4.81 14.99 -29.24
CA HIS A 94 4.08 14.83 -30.51
C HIS A 94 3.80 16.17 -31.20
N VAL A 95 3.25 17.12 -30.46
CA VAL A 95 2.85 18.43 -31.01
C VAL A 95 4.07 19.28 -31.40
N TRP A 96 5.13 19.25 -30.60
CA TRP A 96 6.35 20.02 -30.87
C TRP A 96 7.05 19.56 -32.14
N VAL A 97 7.13 18.24 -32.39
CA VAL A 97 7.71 17.73 -33.65
C VAL A 97 6.84 18.11 -34.84
N GLY A 98 5.51 18.04 -34.67
CA GLY A 98 4.55 18.38 -35.70
C GLY A 98 4.54 17.42 -36.88
N GLY A 99 3.82 17.79 -37.94
CA GLY A 99 3.77 17.03 -39.19
C GLY A 99 3.32 15.58 -38.98
N SER A 100 4.17 14.63 -39.37
CA SER A 100 3.89 13.20 -39.29
C SER A 100 3.78 12.67 -37.85
N MET A 101 4.27 13.39 -36.84
CA MET A 101 4.14 13.01 -35.42
C MET A 101 2.78 13.36 -34.80
N LEU A 102 1.91 14.13 -35.47
CA LEU A 102 0.59 14.53 -34.93
C LEU A 102 -0.50 13.44 -34.97
N PRO A 103 -0.73 12.74 -36.10
CA PRO A 103 -1.81 11.76 -36.18
C PRO A 103 -1.45 10.44 -35.46
N MET A 104 -2.43 9.55 -35.31
CA MET A 104 -2.21 8.17 -34.83
C MET A 104 -1.27 7.35 -35.74
N THR A 105 -0.96 7.85 -36.93
CA THR A 105 0.08 7.31 -37.81
C THR A 105 1.47 7.88 -37.49
N SER A 106 1.68 8.44 -36.29
CA SER A 106 2.96 8.96 -35.80
C SER A 106 4.14 7.99 -35.83
N PRO A 107 3.96 6.65 -35.76
CA PRO A 107 5.07 5.71 -35.99
C PRO A 107 5.73 5.81 -37.37
N ASN A 108 5.14 6.54 -38.33
CA ASN A 108 5.81 6.86 -39.59
C ASN A 108 7.06 7.73 -39.42
N ASP A 109 7.15 8.51 -38.34
CA ASP A 109 8.38 9.23 -37.99
C ASP A 109 9.20 8.37 -37.02
N PRO A 110 10.44 7.95 -37.36
CA PRO A 110 11.26 7.13 -36.46
C PRO A 110 11.54 7.76 -35.10
N VAL A 111 11.41 9.09 -34.95
CA VAL A 111 11.52 9.76 -33.64
C VAL A 111 10.43 9.32 -32.67
N PHE A 112 9.30 8.78 -33.16
CA PHE A 112 8.23 8.18 -32.36
C PHE A 112 8.78 7.20 -31.32
N TYR A 113 9.66 6.29 -31.76
CA TYR A 113 10.20 5.26 -30.89
C TYR A 113 11.11 5.85 -29.81
N MET A 114 11.92 6.87 -30.13
CA MET A 114 12.75 7.55 -29.14
C MET A 114 11.91 8.34 -28.13
N ASN A 115 10.84 8.99 -28.59
CA ASN A 115 9.87 9.66 -27.72
C ASN A 115 9.24 8.67 -26.74
N HIS A 116 8.74 7.54 -27.22
CA HIS A 116 8.12 6.51 -26.37
C HIS A 116 9.12 5.76 -25.48
N CYS A 117 10.39 5.61 -25.87
CA CYS A 117 11.43 5.10 -24.97
C CYS A 117 11.66 6.06 -23.78
N MET A 118 11.60 7.38 -23.99
CA MET A 118 11.67 8.32 -22.86
C MET A 118 10.41 8.24 -21.98
N VAL A 119 9.22 8.11 -22.57
CA VAL A 119 7.97 7.91 -21.81
C VAL A 119 8.03 6.65 -20.95
N ASP A 120 8.49 5.53 -21.53
CA ASP A 120 8.67 4.27 -20.81
C ASP A 120 9.75 4.37 -19.74
N LYS A 121 10.87 5.04 -20.01
CA LYS A 121 11.89 5.31 -18.99
C LYS A 121 11.32 6.09 -17.79
N ILE A 122 10.51 7.12 -18.04
CA ILE A 122 9.87 7.90 -16.96
C ILE A 122 8.91 7.00 -16.16
N TRP A 123 8.16 6.13 -16.83
CA TRP A 123 7.31 5.14 -16.16
C TRP A 123 8.13 4.15 -15.32
N HIS A 124 9.22 3.61 -15.86
CA HIS A 124 10.15 2.75 -15.15
C HIS A 124 10.70 3.45 -13.89
N ASP A 125 11.20 4.68 -14.02
CA ASP A 125 11.72 5.46 -12.90
C ASP A 125 10.63 5.68 -11.83
N TRP A 126 9.37 5.89 -12.23
CA TRP A 126 8.23 6.00 -11.32
C TRP A 126 7.92 4.68 -10.60
N GLN A 127 7.98 3.55 -11.30
CA GLN A 127 7.79 2.21 -10.71
C GLN A 127 8.89 1.88 -9.69
N VAL A 128 10.15 2.23 -9.99
CA VAL A 128 11.27 2.10 -9.05
C VAL A 128 11.07 2.99 -7.82
N ARG A 129 10.56 4.22 -8.02
CA ARG A 129 10.25 5.14 -6.92
C ARG A 129 9.10 4.66 -6.03
N PHE A 130 8.10 4.02 -6.62
CA PHE A 130 6.87 3.62 -5.93
C PHE A 130 6.54 2.12 -6.10
N PRO A 131 7.37 1.20 -5.58
CA PRO A 131 7.23 -0.23 -5.80
C PRO A 131 5.91 -0.83 -5.26
N ASN A 132 5.23 -0.12 -4.35
CA ASN A 132 3.98 -0.56 -3.73
C ASN A 132 2.70 -0.01 -4.39
N GLN A 133 2.80 0.89 -5.38
CA GLN A 133 1.61 1.46 -6.01
C GLN A 133 0.94 0.49 -6.99
N GLY A 134 1.73 -0.23 -7.77
CA GLY A 134 1.23 -1.14 -8.80
C GLY A 134 0.46 -0.45 -9.94
N TYR A 135 -0.07 -1.26 -10.85
CA TYR A 135 -0.92 -0.80 -11.96
C TYR A 135 -2.39 -0.71 -11.54
N LEU A 136 -3.08 0.33 -12.01
CA LEU A 136 -4.52 0.50 -11.86
C LEU A 136 -5.18 0.82 -13.22
N PRO A 137 -6.41 0.32 -13.48
CA PRO A 137 -7.23 -0.51 -12.60
C PRO A 137 -6.76 -1.97 -12.57
N ALA A 138 -6.70 -2.56 -11.36
CA ALA A 138 -6.46 -4.00 -11.24
C ALA A 138 -7.66 -4.82 -11.78
N SER A 139 -8.88 -4.31 -11.55
CA SER A 139 -10.15 -4.84 -12.06
C SER A 139 -11.25 -3.77 -11.97
N GLY A 140 -12.41 -4.01 -12.58
CA GLY A 140 -13.58 -3.13 -12.48
C GLY A 140 -13.55 -1.88 -13.38
N GLY A 141 -12.47 -1.68 -14.13
CA GLY A 141 -12.38 -0.70 -15.22
C GLY A 141 -12.92 -1.25 -16.54
N PRO A 142 -12.92 -0.41 -17.60
CA PRO A 142 -13.31 -0.84 -18.94
C PRO A 142 -12.50 -2.04 -19.44
N PHE A 143 -13.13 -2.91 -20.23
CA PHE A 143 -12.44 -4.04 -20.86
C PHE A 143 -11.25 -3.56 -21.70
N GLY A 144 -10.12 -4.25 -21.60
CA GLY A 144 -8.86 -3.91 -22.26
C GLY A 144 -7.98 -2.96 -21.45
N GLN A 145 -8.47 -2.45 -20.32
CA GLN A 145 -7.75 -1.53 -19.43
C GLN A 145 -7.42 -2.17 -18.08
N ASN A 146 -8.01 -3.31 -17.72
CA ASN A 146 -7.69 -3.95 -16.45
C ASN A 146 -6.35 -4.69 -16.53
N LEU A 147 -5.68 -4.85 -15.39
CA LEU A 147 -4.37 -5.49 -15.25
C LEU A 147 -4.23 -6.83 -16.00
N ASN A 148 -5.29 -7.64 -16.02
CA ASN A 148 -5.31 -8.97 -16.64
C ASN A 148 -6.07 -9.02 -17.98
N ASP A 149 -6.59 -7.89 -18.46
CA ASP A 149 -7.25 -7.84 -19.76
C ASP A 149 -6.20 -7.86 -20.87
N PRO A 150 -6.50 -8.51 -22.02
CA PRO A 150 -5.67 -8.37 -23.20
C PRO A 150 -5.74 -6.93 -23.71
N MET A 151 -4.59 -6.31 -23.93
CA MET A 151 -4.48 -5.05 -24.66
C MET A 151 -4.79 -5.32 -26.13
N ASP A 152 -5.84 -4.68 -26.64
CA ASP A 152 -6.29 -4.86 -28.03
C ASP A 152 -5.19 -4.52 -29.04
N SER A 153 -5.16 -5.25 -30.16
CA SER A 153 -4.23 -5.03 -31.28
C SER A 153 -2.74 -5.19 -30.96
N THR A 154 -2.39 -5.82 -29.83
CA THR A 154 -1.00 -6.24 -29.57
C THR A 154 -0.62 -7.39 -30.51
N PRO A 155 0.48 -7.26 -31.28
CA PRO A 155 0.97 -8.36 -32.12
C PRO A 155 1.28 -9.58 -31.24
N SER A 156 0.92 -10.78 -31.71
CA SER A 156 1.36 -12.01 -31.05
C SER A 156 2.90 -12.05 -31.03
N GLY A 157 3.49 -12.13 -29.85
CA GLY A 157 4.94 -12.05 -29.67
C GLY A 157 5.43 -12.87 -28.49
N GLN A 158 6.74 -12.74 -28.19
CA GLN A 158 7.37 -13.39 -27.04
C GLN A 158 6.95 -12.76 -25.69
N VAL A 159 6.51 -11.50 -25.73
CA VAL A 159 5.97 -10.77 -24.58
C VAL A 159 4.45 -10.90 -24.58
N GLY A 160 3.87 -11.13 -23.41
CA GLY A 160 2.42 -11.25 -23.26
C GLY A 160 1.68 -9.95 -23.60
N SER A 161 0.39 -10.09 -23.90
CA SER A 161 -0.46 -8.99 -24.40
C SER A 161 -1.21 -8.24 -23.31
N ARG A 162 -0.99 -8.52 -22.02
CA ARG A 162 -1.71 -7.91 -20.91
C ARG A 162 -0.80 -6.94 -20.15
N PRO A 163 -1.35 -5.92 -19.44
CA PRO A 163 -0.52 -5.04 -18.62
C PRO A 163 0.36 -5.81 -17.63
N ILE A 164 -0.17 -6.86 -16.99
CA ILE A 164 0.59 -7.71 -16.05
C ILE A 164 1.83 -8.37 -16.68
N ASP A 165 1.83 -8.61 -17.98
CA ASP A 165 2.93 -9.25 -18.69
C ASP A 165 4.09 -8.28 -18.99
N VAL A 166 3.88 -6.98 -18.79
CA VAL A 166 4.84 -5.92 -19.17
C VAL A 166 5.22 -4.95 -18.05
N LEU A 167 4.78 -5.19 -16.80
CA LEU A 167 5.08 -4.29 -15.69
C LEU A 167 6.57 -4.30 -15.28
N ASP A 168 7.29 -5.40 -15.50
CA ASP A 168 8.68 -5.54 -15.11
C ASP A 168 9.60 -5.43 -16.33
N SER A 169 10.01 -4.20 -16.64
CA SER A 169 10.99 -3.91 -17.70
C SER A 169 12.29 -4.74 -17.60
N VAL A 170 12.76 -5.05 -16.39
CA VAL A 170 13.99 -5.84 -16.19
C VAL A 170 13.74 -7.31 -16.56
N ALA A 171 12.58 -7.86 -16.18
CA ALA A 171 12.17 -9.19 -16.61
C ALA A 171 11.99 -9.31 -18.14
N LEU A 172 11.66 -8.20 -18.81
CA LEU A 172 11.62 -8.10 -20.28
C LEU A 172 13.02 -7.92 -20.92
N GLY A 173 14.07 -7.77 -20.12
CA GLY A 173 15.44 -7.53 -20.61
C GLY A 173 15.71 -6.10 -21.07
N ILE A 174 14.85 -5.14 -20.68
CA ILE A 174 15.00 -3.72 -20.95
C ILE A 174 15.75 -3.09 -19.78
N GLN A 175 16.86 -2.39 -20.08
CA GLN A 175 17.61 -1.62 -19.11
C GLN A 175 17.94 -0.25 -19.72
N TYR A 176 17.63 0.81 -18.98
CA TYR A 176 17.98 2.17 -19.34
C TYR A 176 19.38 2.50 -18.83
N ASP A 177 20.21 3.10 -19.67
CA ASP A 177 21.56 3.56 -19.35
C ASP A 177 21.53 4.69 -18.33
N ASP A 178 22.48 4.67 -17.38
CA ASP A 178 22.53 5.55 -16.20
C ASP A 178 21.15 6.09 -15.85
N ALA A 179 20.20 5.16 -15.60
CA ALA A 179 18.99 5.48 -14.89
C ALA A 179 19.51 6.13 -13.62
N ILE A 180 19.50 7.48 -13.59
CA ILE A 180 19.92 8.26 -12.45
C ILE A 180 19.31 7.51 -11.31
N VAL A 181 20.14 6.98 -10.41
CA VAL A 181 19.66 6.32 -9.22
C VAL A 181 18.87 7.42 -8.54
N GLN A 182 17.57 7.48 -8.85
CA GLN A 182 16.59 8.25 -8.12
C GLN A 182 16.87 7.78 -6.72
N PRO A 183 17.23 8.71 -5.80
CA PRO A 183 17.64 8.32 -4.47
C PRO A 183 16.66 7.27 -4.00
N PRO A 184 17.13 6.08 -3.59
CA PRO A 184 16.25 4.98 -3.22
C PRO A 184 15.15 5.59 -2.34
N PRO A 185 13.86 5.23 -2.57
CA PRO A 185 12.74 5.88 -1.91
C PRO A 185 13.14 6.09 -0.47
N LEU A 186 13.13 7.37 -0.03
CA LEU A 186 13.57 7.69 1.32
C LEU A 186 12.88 6.68 2.22
N PRO A 187 13.64 5.91 3.02
CA PRO A 187 13.04 4.88 3.86
C PRO A 187 11.89 5.55 4.62
N PRO A 188 10.75 4.85 4.81
CA PRO A 188 9.59 5.43 5.48
C PRO A 188 10.06 6.21 6.71
N PRO A 189 9.57 7.44 6.94
CA PRO A 189 10.00 8.22 8.09
C PRO A 189 9.93 7.37 9.35
N VAL A 190 11.04 7.34 10.09
CA VAL A 190 11.18 6.49 11.27
C VAL A 190 10.53 7.18 12.45
N ILE A 191 9.54 6.53 13.06
CA ILE A 191 9.00 6.94 14.35
C ILE A 191 9.84 6.30 15.45
N VAL A 192 10.48 7.15 16.26
CA VAL A 192 11.23 6.70 17.43
C VAL A 192 10.24 6.40 18.55
N VAL A 193 10.20 5.14 19.01
CA VAL A 193 9.33 4.72 20.11
C VAL A 193 9.57 5.57 21.35
N GLY A 194 8.52 6.20 21.86
CA GLY A 194 8.55 7.07 23.04
C GLY A 194 8.93 8.53 22.76
N ALA A 195 9.23 8.90 21.51
CA ALA A 195 9.43 10.29 21.12
C ALA A 195 8.11 11.06 21.03
N ALA A 196 8.20 12.39 20.91
CA ALA A 196 7.04 13.23 20.63
C ALA A 196 6.42 12.85 19.27
N PRO A 197 5.07 12.96 19.12
CA PRO A 197 4.42 12.68 17.85
C PRO A 197 4.99 13.52 16.70
N THR A 198 5.18 12.88 15.55
CA THR A 198 5.71 13.50 14.33
C THR A 198 4.55 14.12 13.55
N PRO A 199 4.55 15.43 13.28
CA PRO A 199 3.54 16.07 12.45
C PRO A 199 3.58 15.55 11.00
N ALA A 200 2.41 15.39 10.40
CA ALA A 200 2.22 14.97 9.01
C ALA A 200 0.90 15.53 8.44
N ASP A 201 0.71 15.39 7.13
CA ASP A 201 -0.53 15.78 6.46
C ASP A 201 -0.84 14.87 5.27
N ILE A 202 -2.11 14.53 5.12
CA ILE A 202 -2.67 13.95 3.90
C ILE A 202 -3.00 15.12 2.99
N GLY A 203 -2.11 15.42 2.05
CA GLY A 203 -2.14 16.55 1.13
C GLY A 203 -3.06 16.35 -0.07
N ALA A 204 -3.42 15.11 -0.41
CA ALA A 204 -4.34 14.78 -1.50
C ALA A 204 -5.43 13.75 -1.10
N PRO A 205 -6.66 13.84 -1.65
CA PRO A 205 -7.66 12.80 -1.46
C PRO A 205 -7.16 11.42 -1.88
N GLY A 206 -7.33 10.44 -1.00
CA GLY A 206 -6.92 9.04 -1.22
C GLY A 206 -5.44 8.77 -0.98
N GLU A 207 -4.66 9.78 -0.61
CA GLU A 207 -3.26 9.59 -0.19
C GLU A 207 -3.17 8.73 1.08
N THR A 208 -2.07 7.99 1.18
CA THR A 208 -1.73 7.16 2.32
C THR A 208 -0.27 7.40 2.68
N ASP A 209 -0.02 7.82 3.91
CA ASP A 209 1.31 7.96 4.46
C ASP A 209 1.81 6.64 5.03
N ILE A 210 3.11 6.41 4.91
CA ILE A 210 3.77 5.20 5.39
C ILE A 210 4.90 5.59 6.35
N PHE A 211 4.88 5.03 7.55
CA PHE A 211 5.92 5.19 8.57
C PHE A 211 6.47 3.84 8.99
N GLN A 212 7.66 3.83 9.59
CA GLN A 212 8.23 2.62 10.19
C GLN A 212 8.72 2.87 11.62
N PHE A 213 8.76 1.82 12.43
CA PHE A 213 9.37 1.87 13.76
C PHE A 213 9.96 0.51 14.13
N GLU A 214 10.91 0.53 15.06
CA GLU A 214 11.59 -0.65 15.57
C GLU A 214 11.09 -1.00 16.97
N VAL A 215 10.76 -2.27 17.18
CA VAL A 215 10.50 -2.83 18.50
C VAL A 215 11.73 -3.65 18.90
N SER A 216 12.37 -3.28 20.00
CA SER A 216 13.62 -3.93 20.45
C SER A 216 13.40 -5.16 21.33
N ALA A 217 12.23 -5.27 21.95
CA ALA A 217 11.85 -6.37 22.84
C ALA A 217 10.33 -6.55 22.84
N PHE A 218 9.88 -7.76 23.12
CA PHE A 218 8.45 -8.03 23.24
C PHE A 218 7.81 -7.15 24.33
N GLY A 219 6.69 -6.49 24.03
CA GLY A 219 5.98 -5.70 25.02
C GLY A 219 4.80 -4.89 24.48
N PRO A 220 4.05 -4.22 25.37
CA PRO A 220 2.91 -3.39 25.00
C PRO A 220 3.38 -2.11 24.31
N HIS A 221 2.78 -1.84 23.16
CA HIS A 221 2.97 -0.63 22.38
C HIS A 221 1.61 -0.05 22.00
N THR A 222 1.52 1.26 22.13
CA THR A 222 0.42 2.06 21.58
C THR A 222 0.96 2.82 20.37
N MET A 223 0.37 2.56 19.21
CA MET A 223 0.53 3.39 18.02
C MET A 223 -0.70 4.26 17.90
N PHE A 224 -0.52 5.56 17.70
CA PHE A 224 -1.62 6.51 17.75
C PHE A 224 -1.42 7.69 16.80
N THR A 225 -2.52 8.27 16.35
CA THR A 225 -2.56 9.58 15.71
C THR A 225 -3.19 10.61 16.66
N THR A 226 -2.92 11.89 16.40
CA THR A 226 -3.51 13.04 17.09
C THR A 226 -3.74 14.15 16.09
N GLY A 227 -4.64 15.07 16.43
CA GLY A 227 -4.94 16.23 15.58
C GLY A 227 -6.42 16.34 15.25
N PRO A 228 -6.78 17.25 14.35
CA PRO A 228 -8.19 17.54 14.03
C PRO A 228 -8.79 16.58 12.99
N SER A 229 -7.99 15.76 12.33
CA SER A 229 -8.43 14.88 11.25
C SER A 229 -8.88 13.51 11.75
N ASP A 230 -9.91 12.97 11.11
CA ASP A 230 -10.39 11.60 11.29
C ASP A 230 -9.48 10.63 10.51
N THR A 231 -8.75 9.78 11.22
CA THR A 231 -7.63 9.00 10.65
C THR A 231 -7.92 7.51 10.76
N PHE A 232 -7.51 6.74 9.75
CA PHE A 232 -7.52 5.28 9.77
C PHE A 232 -6.08 4.78 9.65
N MET A 233 -5.66 3.93 10.59
CA MET A 233 -4.31 3.40 10.66
C MET A 233 -4.30 1.87 10.52
N THR A 234 -3.31 1.34 9.83
CA THR A 234 -3.04 -0.11 9.72
C THR A 234 -1.59 -0.40 10.09
N LEU A 235 -1.37 -1.40 10.93
CA LEU A 235 -0.08 -1.91 11.36
C LEU A 235 0.28 -3.17 10.56
N PHE A 236 1.50 -3.21 10.04
CA PHE A 236 2.10 -4.37 9.37
C PHE A 236 3.40 -4.80 10.05
N GLY A 237 3.70 -6.10 10.04
CA GLY A 237 4.96 -6.67 10.51
C GLY A 237 4.80 -7.90 11.43
N PRO A 238 5.85 -8.25 12.20
CA PRO A 238 7.20 -7.71 12.12
C PRO A 238 7.93 -8.16 10.83
N ASN A 239 8.84 -7.33 10.32
CA ASN A 239 9.74 -7.58 9.18
C ASN A 239 9.08 -7.95 7.85
N ASP A 240 7.76 -7.80 7.75
CA ASP A 240 6.99 -7.98 6.53
C ASP A 240 5.98 -6.83 6.39
N PRO A 241 6.19 -5.90 5.43
CA PRO A 241 5.31 -4.74 5.25
C PRO A 241 3.96 -5.08 4.61
N THR A 242 3.69 -6.37 4.33
CA THR A 242 2.44 -6.87 3.77
C THR A 242 1.63 -7.70 4.76
N ALA A 243 2.26 -8.17 5.85
CA ALA A 243 1.59 -8.92 6.90
C ALA A 243 0.85 -7.97 7.85
N GLU A 244 -0.44 -7.79 7.62
CA GLU A 244 -1.30 -6.98 8.50
C GLU A 244 -1.41 -7.61 9.90
N VAL A 245 -1.23 -6.78 10.93
CA VAL A 245 -1.34 -7.14 12.34
C VAL A 245 -2.63 -6.61 12.96
N ALA A 246 -3.00 -5.37 12.64
CA ALA A 246 -4.19 -4.70 13.15
C ALA A 246 -4.50 -3.41 12.38
N SER A 247 -5.76 -3.00 12.40
CA SER A 247 -6.19 -1.67 11.95
C SER A 247 -7.16 -1.02 12.95
N ASN A 248 -7.22 0.30 12.97
CA ASN A 248 -8.20 1.07 13.75
C ASN A 248 -8.35 2.50 13.20
N ASP A 249 -9.53 3.10 13.38
CA ASP A 249 -9.89 4.46 12.99
C ASP A 249 -10.27 5.38 14.16
N ASP A 250 -11.02 4.91 15.15
CA ASP A 250 -11.62 5.78 16.18
C ASP A 250 -11.22 5.42 17.62
N GLY A 251 -10.18 4.59 17.79
CA GLY A 251 -9.74 4.09 19.09
C GLY A 251 -9.05 5.14 19.98
N GLY A 252 -8.77 6.33 19.44
CA GLY A 252 -8.14 7.47 20.11
C GLY A 252 -9.07 8.68 20.22
N GLU A 253 -8.56 9.78 20.77
CA GLU A 253 -9.35 11.01 20.95
C GLU A 253 -9.67 11.69 19.61
N ASN A 254 -10.83 12.34 19.52
CA ASN A 254 -11.23 13.12 18.33
C ASN A 254 -11.21 12.32 17.01
N PHE A 255 -11.66 11.06 17.03
CA PHE A 255 -11.66 10.16 15.85
C PHE A 255 -10.26 9.89 15.29
N ASN A 256 -9.23 9.97 16.13
CA ASN A 256 -7.90 9.53 15.76
C ASN A 256 -7.78 8.02 15.96
N ALA A 257 -7.00 7.38 15.09
CA ALA A 257 -6.68 5.98 15.22
C ALA A 257 -5.78 5.70 16.43
N GLN A 258 -6.07 4.62 17.17
CA GLN A 258 -5.21 4.10 18.21
C GLN A 258 -5.20 2.58 18.19
N ILE A 259 -4.00 2.01 18.06
CA ILE A 259 -3.77 0.56 18.06
C ILE A 259 -2.94 0.20 19.28
N ASN A 260 -3.51 -0.62 20.17
CA ASN A 260 -2.83 -1.16 21.35
C ASN A 260 -2.49 -2.64 21.10
N ARG A 261 -1.19 -3.00 21.08
CA ARG A 261 -0.74 -4.38 20.83
C ARG A 261 0.50 -4.74 21.62
N ASN A 262 0.59 -6.01 22.01
CA ASN A 262 1.87 -6.61 22.38
C ASN A 262 2.62 -6.96 21.10
N LEU A 263 3.73 -6.27 20.84
CA LEU A 263 4.55 -6.46 19.65
C LEU A 263 5.80 -7.25 20.02
N SER A 264 6.25 -8.12 19.14
CA SER A 264 7.54 -8.83 19.28
C SER A 264 8.67 -7.95 18.76
N ALA A 265 9.92 -8.31 19.05
CA ALA A 265 11.05 -7.59 18.48
C ALA A 265 11.06 -7.67 16.94
N GLY A 266 11.32 -6.55 16.27
CA GLY A 266 11.38 -6.44 14.82
C GLY A 266 10.90 -5.08 14.30
N THR A 267 11.00 -4.92 12.98
CA THR A 267 10.58 -3.71 12.26
C THR A 267 9.09 -3.79 11.94
N TYR A 268 8.35 -2.71 12.18
CA TYR A 268 6.93 -2.59 11.85
C TYR A 268 6.68 -1.39 10.94
N GLN A 269 5.60 -1.47 10.15
CA GLN A 269 5.14 -0.40 9.27
C GLN A 269 3.74 0.08 9.68
N LEU A 270 3.53 1.38 9.70
CA LEU A 270 2.21 2.01 9.88
C LEU A 270 1.80 2.64 8.55
N ARG A 271 0.58 2.34 8.10
CA ARG A 271 -0.07 3.04 6.99
C ARG A 271 -1.19 3.88 7.54
N VAL A 272 -1.19 5.17 7.23
CA VAL A 272 -2.19 6.13 7.70
C VAL A 272 -2.87 6.78 6.51
N ARG A 273 -4.19 6.82 6.53
CA ARG A 273 -5.03 7.58 5.60
C ARG A 273 -6.10 8.31 6.38
N LEU A 274 -6.82 9.23 5.75
CA LEU A 274 -8.06 9.72 6.36
C LEU A 274 -9.16 8.65 6.22
N PHE A 275 -10.08 8.62 7.19
CA PHE A 275 -11.21 7.69 7.15
C PHE A 275 -12.04 7.89 5.88
N SER A 276 -12.35 9.15 5.56
CA SER A 276 -12.93 9.54 4.27
C SER A 276 -11.83 9.62 3.20
N PRO A 277 -11.97 8.89 2.08
CA PRO A 277 -10.97 8.91 1.00
C PRO A 277 -11.00 10.21 0.17
N ASN A 278 -11.99 11.09 0.39
CA ASN A 278 -12.19 12.29 -0.43
C ASN A 278 -11.70 13.58 0.25
N THR A 279 -11.00 13.47 1.37
CA THR A 279 -10.60 14.60 2.21
C THR A 279 -9.08 14.68 2.36
N THR A 280 -8.61 15.87 2.66
CA THR A 280 -7.22 16.18 3.04
C THR A 280 -7.21 16.71 4.47
N GLY A 281 -6.09 16.61 5.18
CA GLY A 281 -6.04 17.05 6.57
C GLY A 281 -4.71 16.78 7.25
N ASN A 282 -4.42 17.55 8.30
CA ASN A 282 -3.22 17.41 9.11
C ASN A 282 -3.45 16.51 10.32
N TYR A 283 -2.38 15.86 10.76
CA TYR A 283 -2.35 15.03 11.96
C TYR A 283 -0.92 14.93 12.50
N ALA A 284 -0.73 14.22 13.60
CA ALA A 284 0.59 13.83 14.07
C ALA A 284 0.54 12.37 14.53
N ILE A 285 1.59 11.61 14.25
CA ILE A 285 1.67 10.17 14.54
C ILE A 285 2.74 9.89 15.60
N GLY A 286 2.43 8.99 16.52
CA GLY A 286 3.35 8.56 17.57
C GLY A 286 3.30 7.06 17.80
N VAL A 287 4.41 6.53 18.30
CA VAL A 287 4.49 5.20 18.88
C VAL A 287 5.05 5.38 20.28
N ARG A 288 4.36 4.85 21.28
CA ARG A 288 4.89 4.78 22.64
C ARG A 288 4.90 3.34 23.10
N SER A 289 5.96 2.97 23.80
CA SER A 289 5.89 1.82 24.69
C SER A 289 5.15 2.30 25.93
N ASP A 290 4.08 1.60 26.33
CA ASP A 290 3.34 1.94 27.54
C ASP A 290 4.09 1.56 28.82
N GLY A 291 5.38 1.19 28.68
CA GLY A 291 6.48 1.63 29.53
C GLY A 291 6.82 0.70 30.70
N GLY A 292 8.12 0.56 30.98
CA GLY A 292 8.61 0.04 32.25
C GLY A 292 8.32 -1.45 32.48
N PRO A 293 8.64 -2.01 33.67
CA PRO A 293 8.56 -3.45 33.92
C PRO A 293 7.15 -3.93 33.60
N VAL A 294 7.09 -4.79 32.59
CA VAL A 294 5.91 -5.50 32.10
C VAL A 294 4.99 -5.84 33.28
N PRO A 295 3.69 -5.45 33.27
CA PRO A 295 2.70 -6.18 34.05
C PRO A 295 2.82 -7.62 33.58
N THR A 296 3.48 -8.46 34.38
CA THR A 296 3.62 -9.87 34.07
C THR A 296 2.22 -10.39 33.86
N ILE A 297 1.92 -10.91 32.66
CA ILE A 297 0.67 -11.62 32.39
C ILE A 297 0.51 -12.61 33.56
N PRO A 298 -0.53 -12.48 34.39
CA PRO A 298 -0.66 -13.29 35.59
C PRO A 298 -0.62 -14.77 35.20
N GLU A 299 0.24 -15.52 35.88
CA GLU A 299 0.43 -16.94 35.62
C GLU A 299 -0.58 -17.75 36.42
N LEU A 300 -1.42 -18.52 35.72
CA LEU A 300 -2.24 -19.54 36.32
C LEU A 300 -1.40 -20.79 36.52
N VAL A 301 -1.07 -21.10 37.77
CA VAL A 301 -0.41 -22.36 38.12
C VAL A 301 -1.41 -23.50 37.91
N VAL A 302 -1.06 -24.47 37.07
CA VAL A 302 -1.85 -25.70 36.88
C VAL A 302 -2.04 -26.41 38.20
N ASP A 303 -3.29 -26.71 38.55
CA ASP A 303 -3.72 -27.25 39.85
C ASP A 303 -3.46 -26.32 41.05
N GLY A 304 -3.21 -25.04 40.77
CA GLY A 304 -3.05 -23.98 41.76
C GLY A 304 -4.37 -23.37 42.24
N GLY A 305 -4.25 -22.33 43.06
CA GLY A 305 -5.37 -21.49 43.47
C GLY A 305 -5.95 -20.68 42.31
N SER A 306 -7.18 -20.21 42.46
CA SER A 306 -7.76 -19.28 41.50
C SER A 306 -7.19 -17.87 41.67
N ILE A 307 -7.27 -17.06 40.61
CA ILE A 307 -6.95 -15.64 40.63
C ILE A 307 -8.26 -14.86 40.56
N ASP A 308 -8.52 -14.05 41.58
CA ASP A 308 -9.66 -13.12 41.61
C ASP A 308 -9.32 -11.86 40.80
N ALA A 309 -10.25 -11.40 39.96
CA ALA A 309 -10.10 -10.27 39.06
C ALA A 309 -11.43 -9.56 38.76
N SER A 310 -11.38 -8.50 37.94
CA SER A 310 -12.57 -7.76 37.52
C SER A 310 -12.42 -7.15 36.14
N ILE A 311 -13.40 -7.39 35.27
CA ILE A 311 -13.58 -6.65 34.02
C ILE A 311 -14.03 -5.24 34.41
N SER A 312 -13.11 -4.29 34.28
CA SER A 312 -13.21 -2.97 34.94
C SER A 312 -13.79 -1.89 34.04
N ALA A 313 -13.91 -2.17 32.74
CA ALA A 313 -14.51 -1.27 31.75
C ALA A 313 -15.32 -2.05 30.70
N ALA A 314 -16.26 -1.37 30.05
CA ALA A 314 -16.98 -1.95 28.92
C ALA A 314 -15.99 -2.30 27.79
N ASN A 315 -16.24 -3.42 27.11
CA ASN A 315 -15.42 -3.92 26.00
C ASN A 315 -13.96 -4.21 26.35
N GLU A 316 -13.66 -4.44 27.62
CA GLU A 316 -12.33 -4.81 28.13
C GLU A 316 -12.21 -6.35 28.30
N SER A 317 -10.99 -6.84 28.38
CA SER A 317 -10.69 -8.27 28.58
C SER A 317 -9.37 -8.46 29.31
N ASP A 318 -9.36 -9.36 30.28
CA ASP A 318 -8.15 -9.77 30.99
C ASP A 318 -7.46 -10.94 30.29
N LEU A 319 -6.13 -11.01 30.40
CA LEU A 319 -5.32 -12.07 29.82
C LEU A 319 -4.47 -12.76 30.89
N TYR A 320 -4.47 -14.09 30.86
CA TYR A 320 -3.68 -14.96 31.73
C TYR A 320 -2.80 -15.88 30.89
N ARG A 321 -1.68 -16.35 31.47
CA ARG A 321 -0.83 -17.37 30.85
C ARG A 321 -0.72 -18.60 31.75
N PHE A 322 -0.48 -19.76 31.17
CA PHE A 322 -0.13 -20.97 31.90
C PHE A 322 0.73 -21.89 31.05
N GLN A 323 1.54 -22.71 31.73
CA GLN A 323 2.47 -23.64 31.10
C GLN A 323 1.94 -25.06 31.20
N ILE A 324 1.81 -25.73 30.05
CA ILE A 324 1.51 -27.15 29.97
C ILE A 324 2.83 -27.90 29.72
N THR A 325 3.13 -28.87 30.58
CA THR A 325 4.39 -29.64 30.52
C THR A 325 4.18 -31.07 30.06
N ALA A 326 2.95 -31.57 30.08
CA ALA A 326 2.58 -32.91 29.65
C ALA A 326 1.26 -32.84 28.88
N GLN A 327 1.13 -33.67 27.85
CA GLN A 327 -0.14 -33.78 27.14
C GLN A 327 -1.20 -34.42 28.05
N ASP A 328 -2.31 -33.73 28.26
CA ASP A 328 -3.44 -34.21 29.06
C ASP A 328 -4.71 -33.39 28.81
N THR A 329 -5.82 -33.78 29.44
CA THR A 329 -7.03 -32.96 29.49
C THR A 329 -6.89 -31.88 30.56
N TYR A 330 -7.12 -30.63 30.16
CA TYR A 330 -7.10 -29.47 31.06
C TYR A 330 -8.46 -28.80 31.08
N THR A 331 -8.84 -28.31 32.25
CA THR A 331 -10.06 -27.52 32.46
C THR A 331 -9.67 -26.11 32.86
N ILE A 332 -10.05 -25.13 32.03
CA ILE A 332 -9.94 -23.70 32.31
C ILE A 332 -11.34 -23.21 32.62
N GLN A 333 -11.54 -22.57 33.76
CA GLN A 333 -12.87 -22.14 34.18
C GLN A 333 -12.84 -20.80 34.89
N THR A 334 -13.91 -20.02 34.67
CA THR A 334 -14.24 -18.87 35.49
C THR A 334 -15.31 -19.23 36.53
N THR A 335 -15.37 -18.46 37.60
CA THR A 335 -16.39 -18.54 38.65
C THR A 335 -16.72 -17.14 39.14
N GLY A 336 -17.92 -16.95 39.70
CA GLY A 336 -18.39 -15.66 40.19
C GLY A 336 -19.82 -15.38 39.74
N THR A 337 -20.23 -14.12 39.86
CA THR A 337 -21.58 -13.65 39.46
C THR A 337 -21.61 -13.00 38.08
N THR A 338 -20.44 -12.77 37.48
CA THR A 338 -20.32 -12.09 36.19
C THR A 338 -20.50 -13.08 35.04
N ASP A 339 -21.23 -12.67 34.02
CA ASP A 339 -21.43 -13.43 32.79
C ASP A 339 -20.16 -13.34 31.93
N THR A 340 -19.36 -14.41 31.96
CA THR A 340 -18.00 -14.40 31.42
C THR A 340 -17.91 -15.22 30.13
N PHE A 341 -17.21 -14.68 29.15
CA PHE A 341 -16.81 -15.37 27.94
C PHE A 341 -15.31 -15.64 28.00
N LEU A 342 -14.91 -16.90 27.83
CA LEU A 342 -13.53 -17.36 27.87
C LEU A 342 -13.09 -17.80 26.46
N SER A 343 -11.95 -17.31 26.00
CA SER A 343 -11.25 -17.88 24.85
C SER A 343 -9.83 -18.32 25.20
N LEU A 344 -9.39 -19.40 24.58
CA LEU A 344 -8.08 -20.00 24.77
C LEU A 344 -7.24 -19.83 23.50
N HIS A 345 -5.97 -19.46 23.68
CA HIS A 345 -5.01 -19.23 22.59
C HIS A 345 -3.72 -20.00 22.85
N GLY A 346 -3.06 -20.46 21.78
CA GLY A 346 -1.76 -21.12 21.84
C GLY A 346 -1.65 -22.37 20.95
N PRO A 347 -0.64 -23.22 21.20
CA PRO A 347 0.51 -22.96 22.07
C PRO A 347 1.41 -21.84 21.54
N ASN A 348 2.13 -21.17 22.45
CA ASN A 348 3.17 -20.16 22.22
C ASN A 348 2.74 -18.94 21.39
N SER A 349 1.43 -18.65 21.34
CA SER A 349 0.87 -17.48 20.68
C SER A 349 -0.42 -17.01 21.34
N GLN A 350 -0.63 -15.69 21.39
CA GLN A 350 -1.84 -15.04 21.93
C GLN A 350 -2.93 -14.80 20.87
N THR A 351 -2.68 -15.17 19.61
CA THR A 351 -3.51 -14.78 18.46
C THR A 351 -4.41 -15.89 17.87
N PRO A 352 -3.96 -17.15 17.68
CA PRO A 352 -4.86 -18.18 17.21
C PRO A 352 -5.77 -18.64 18.36
N GLU A 353 -7.07 -18.36 18.25
CA GLU A 353 -8.07 -18.93 19.14
C GLU A 353 -8.21 -20.43 18.86
N MET A 354 -8.02 -21.25 19.89
CA MET A 354 -8.18 -22.71 19.83
C MET A 354 -9.59 -23.15 20.20
N ALA A 355 -10.20 -22.46 21.17
CA ALA A 355 -11.51 -22.78 21.70
C ALA A 355 -12.08 -21.59 22.47
N SER A 356 -13.40 -21.47 22.52
CA SER A 356 -14.11 -20.50 23.35
C SER A 356 -15.40 -21.07 23.93
N ASN A 357 -15.84 -20.54 25.08
CA ASN A 357 -17.08 -20.90 25.75
C ASN A 357 -17.56 -19.74 26.64
N ASP A 358 -18.87 -19.59 26.79
CA ASP A 358 -19.59 -18.60 27.62
C ASP A 358 -20.41 -19.25 28.74
N ASP A 359 -21.02 -20.41 28.49
CA ASP A 359 -22.03 -20.98 29.41
C ASP A 359 -21.66 -22.37 29.95
N GLY A 360 -20.44 -22.84 29.72
CA GLY A 360 -20.02 -24.21 30.04
C GLY A 360 -19.89 -24.56 31.53
N GLY A 361 -19.90 -23.57 32.43
CA GLY A 361 -19.62 -23.70 33.86
C GLY A 361 -20.85 -23.62 34.78
N ILE A 362 -20.63 -23.34 36.07
CA ILE A 362 -21.73 -23.13 37.03
C ILE A 362 -22.30 -21.72 36.85
N SER A 363 -23.62 -21.61 36.66
CA SER A 363 -24.31 -20.36 36.32
C SER A 363 -23.92 -19.86 34.92
N SER A 364 -23.63 -18.58 34.75
CA SER A 364 -23.24 -17.92 33.49
C SER A 364 -21.72 -17.78 33.37
N ASN A 365 -20.97 -18.74 33.91
CA ASN A 365 -19.51 -18.70 33.85
C ASN A 365 -19.02 -19.65 32.77
N ALA A 366 -17.96 -19.25 32.08
CA ALA A 366 -17.32 -20.06 31.07
C ALA A 366 -16.49 -21.22 31.65
N GLN A 367 -16.51 -22.36 30.94
CA GLN A 367 -15.63 -23.50 31.20
C GLN A 367 -15.17 -24.13 29.88
N LEU A 368 -13.86 -24.31 29.71
CA LEU A 368 -13.26 -25.04 28.61
C LEU A 368 -12.60 -26.31 29.13
N ARG A 369 -12.92 -27.46 28.55
CA ARG A 369 -12.26 -28.75 28.84
C ARG A 369 -11.76 -29.39 27.56
N LEU A 370 -10.44 -29.44 27.38
CA LEU A 370 -9.81 -29.93 26.16
C LEU A 370 -8.44 -30.56 26.40
N GLU A 371 -8.00 -31.38 25.45
CA GLU A 371 -6.67 -31.99 25.45
C GLU A 371 -5.64 -30.96 24.95
N LEU A 372 -4.63 -30.67 25.78
CA LEU A 372 -3.55 -29.73 25.45
C LEU A 372 -2.22 -30.47 25.46
N GLY A 373 -1.36 -30.19 24.49
CA GLY A 373 0.03 -30.64 24.47
C GLY A 373 0.97 -29.68 25.22
N PRO A 374 2.26 -30.01 25.37
CA PRO A 374 3.22 -29.12 26.01
C PRO A 374 3.37 -27.78 25.28
N GLY A 375 3.40 -26.68 26.02
CA GLY A 375 3.54 -25.32 25.50
C GLY A 375 2.98 -24.25 26.43
N GLU A 376 3.21 -22.98 26.08
CA GLU A 376 2.58 -21.85 26.75
C GLU A 376 1.20 -21.57 26.16
N TYR A 377 0.20 -21.38 27.00
CA TYR A 377 -1.17 -21.09 26.59
C TYR A 377 -1.68 -19.82 27.26
N PHE A 378 -2.65 -19.17 26.62
CA PHE A 378 -3.22 -17.91 27.09
C PHE A 378 -4.74 -18.00 27.18
N ALA A 379 -5.28 -17.67 28.36
CA ALA A 379 -6.71 -17.58 28.60
C ALA A 379 -7.13 -16.11 28.60
N ARG A 380 -8.07 -15.75 27.72
CA ARG A 380 -8.66 -14.41 27.67
C ARG A 380 -10.07 -14.46 28.24
N VAL A 381 -10.34 -13.61 29.23
CA VAL A 381 -11.67 -13.48 29.84
C VAL A 381 -12.23 -12.12 29.52
N ARG A 382 -13.46 -12.07 29.02
CA ARG A 382 -14.23 -10.83 28.84
C ARG A 382 -15.63 -11.02 29.37
N HIS A 383 -16.38 -9.93 29.49
CA HIS A 383 -17.82 -10.03 29.73
C HIS A 383 -18.51 -10.58 28.46
N PHE A 384 -19.56 -11.39 28.60
CA PHE A 384 -20.35 -11.89 27.47
C PHE A 384 -20.95 -10.72 26.66
N SER A 385 -21.68 -9.83 27.33
CA SER A 385 -22.13 -8.55 26.80
C SER A 385 -20.97 -7.54 26.65
N PRO A 386 -20.85 -6.83 25.51
CA PRO A 386 -19.80 -5.83 25.26
C PRO A 386 -19.90 -4.58 26.15
N LEU A 387 -21.03 -4.38 26.84
CA LEU A 387 -21.24 -3.27 27.77
C LEU A 387 -21.14 -3.70 29.25
N GLY A 388 -20.96 -4.99 29.51
CA GLY A 388 -20.94 -5.53 30.86
C GLY A 388 -19.57 -5.40 31.54
N ILE A 389 -19.61 -5.28 32.86
CA ILE A 389 -18.45 -5.21 33.75
C ILE A 389 -18.74 -6.07 34.98
N GLY A 390 -17.71 -6.50 35.71
CA GLY A 390 -17.94 -7.27 36.93
C GLY A 390 -16.74 -8.09 37.39
N SER A 391 -16.83 -8.61 38.62
CA SER A 391 -15.80 -9.44 39.24
C SER A 391 -15.96 -10.92 38.86
N TYR A 392 -14.84 -11.63 38.75
CA TYR A 392 -14.79 -13.07 38.51
C TYR A 392 -13.50 -13.66 39.10
N SER A 393 -13.39 -14.98 39.09
CA SER A 393 -12.19 -15.71 39.49
C SER A 393 -11.89 -16.78 38.45
N ILE A 394 -10.62 -16.96 38.05
CA ILE A 394 -10.20 -17.92 37.03
C ILE A 394 -9.20 -18.92 37.59
N ARG A 395 -9.25 -20.18 37.11
CA ARG A 395 -8.23 -21.19 37.39
C ARG A 395 -8.05 -22.18 36.24
N VAL A 396 -6.94 -22.92 36.26
CA VAL A 396 -6.68 -24.07 35.39
C VAL A 396 -6.35 -25.32 36.21
N THR A 397 -7.03 -26.43 35.91
CA THR A 397 -6.82 -27.72 36.57
C THR A 397 -6.57 -28.81 35.55
N ARG A 398 -5.66 -29.73 35.88
CA ARG A 398 -5.45 -30.96 35.13
C ARG A 398 -6.55 -31.97 35.50
N GLY A 399 -7.12 -32.62 34.48
CA GLY A 399 -8.25 -33.54 34.59
C GLY A 399 -7.88 -34.98 34.87
#